data_AF-A0A7R9CV55-F1
#
_entry.id   AF-A0A7R9CV55-F1
#
_cell.length_a   1.000
_cell.length_b   1.000
_cell.length_c   1.000
_cell.angle_alpha   90.00
_cell.angle_beta   90.00
_cell.angle_gamma   90.00
#
_symmetry.space_group_name_H-M   'P 1'
#
loop_
_entity.id
_entity.type
_entity.pdbx_description
1 polymer ?
#
loop_
_entity_poly.entity_id
_entity_poly.type
_entity_poly.pdbx_seq_one_letter_code
_entity_poly.pdbx_strand_id
1 'polypeptide(L)'
;MDLGLVRTGIDCDVCENTRGSGCVAAVRDQTAQGHGESEWNLKNLFCGWVDVDLSVKGREEAVTSGQALKQAGLKFDLVFTSLLKRAHQTLDIVLQEIGQTDLPVVKSWKLNERHYGGLTGLNKADAAAKYGNKQVQIWRRSYNVPPPVMEEDHPMNNVIVNNPKFSMIRKEDFPKVESLETTQRRVVAFWTEEIVPQIKARKQVLVVAHGTSLRGLVKYLEGISDEEVMNLNLPTGIPFVYDLDENMKPIKTLQYLADEETVLKSIAKVASVGGTTKHMY
;
A
#
# COMPACT_ATOMS: atom_id res chain seq x y z
N MET A 1 35.19 4.27 -19.93
CA MET A 1 33.91 4.76 -19.37
C MET A 1 33.19 3.52 -18.88
N ASP A 2 33.40 3.19 -17.61
CA ASP A 2 32.89 1.96 -17.00
C ASP A 2 31.37 2.03 -16.83
N LEU A 3 30.68 1.06 -17.43
CA LEU A 3 29.28 0.76 -17.20
C LEU A 3 29.21 -0.06 -15.92
N GLY A 4 28.76 0.58 -14.83
CA GLY A 4 28.63 -0.03 -13.51
C GLY A 4 27.71 -1.24 -13.53
N LEU A 5 28.28 -2.39 -13.19
CA LEU A 5 27.59 -3.66 -12.93
C LEU A 5 26.43 -3.49 -11.94
N VAL A 6 25.26 -3.97 -12.33
CA VAL A 6 24.13 -4.25 -11.44
C VAL A 6 24.57 -5.33 -10.45
N ARG A 7 24.77 -4.96 -9.19
CA ARG A 7 25.03 -5.94 -8.11
C ARG A 7 23.75 -6.71 -7.82
N THR A 8 23.72 -7.97 -8.24
CA THR A 8 22.82 -8.99 -7.71
C THR A 8 23.29 -9.37 -6.31
N GLY A 9 22.73 -8.68 -5.33
CA GLY A 9 23.09 -8.84 -3.92
C GLY A 9 22.72 -7.54 -3.22
N ILE A 10 21.67 -7.58 -2.40
CA ILE A 10 21.51 -6.57 -1.36
C ILE A 10 22.66 -6.84 -0.38
N ASP A 11 23.82 -6.26 -0.65
CA ASP A 11 24.84 -6.09 0.38
C ASP A 11 24.19 -5.20 1.46
N CYS A 12 23.57 -5.84 2.46
CA CYS A 12 23.29 -5.22 3.76
C CYS A 12 24.62 -4.96 4.52
N ASP A 13 25.76 -4.79 3.84
CA ASP A 13 27.00 -4.30 4.44
C ASP A 13 26.86 -2.85 4.93
N VAL A 14 25.79 -2.16 4.51
CA VAL A 14 25.41 -0.83 5.00
C VAL A 14 24.88 -0.90 6.44
N CYS A 15 24.41 -2.07 6.87
CA CYS A 15 23.80 -2.32 8.18
C CYS A 15 24.85 -2.32 9.31
N GLU A 16 26.10 -2.71 9.01
CA GLU A 16 27.21 -2.68 9.98
C GLU A 16 27.97 -1.34 10.00
N ASN A 17 27.95 -0.56 8.92
CA ASN A 17 28.85 0.59 8.78
C ASN A 17 28.18 1.98 8.68
N THR A 18 26.86 2.06 8.73
CA THR A 18 26.17 3.37 8.76
C THR A 18 25.62 3.68 10.15
N ARG A 19 26.43 4.43 10.91
CA ARG A 19 26.11 4.93 12.26
C ARG A 19 24.92 5.91 12.32
N GLY A 20 24.06 5.99 11.29
CA GLY A 20 22.93 6.93 11.18
C GLY A 20 21.67 6.40 10.47
N SER A 21 21.72 5.24 9.80
CA SER A 21 20.62 4.82 8.91
C SER A 21 19.58 3.98 9.62
N GLY A 22 18.30 4.20 9.29
CA GLY A 22 17.21 3.31 9.62
C GLY A 22 16.63 2.67 8.36
N CYS A 23 16.22 1.41 8.43
CA CYS A 23 15.64 0.69 7.30
C CYS A 23 14.16 0.41 7.56
N VAL A 24 13.35 0.65 6.53
CA VAL A 24 11.93 0.31 6.50
C VAL A 24 11.65 -0.53 5.29
N ALA A 25 11.12 -1.73 5.51
CA ALA A 25 10.49 -2.50 4.46
C ALA A 25 8.99 -2.21 4.47
N ALA A 26 8.40 -2.11 3.29
CA ALA A 26 6.97 -2.05 3.12
C ALA A 26 6.50 -3.17 2.21
N VAL A 27 5.47 -3.87 2.67
CA VAL A 27 4.71 -4.82 1.88
C VAL A 27 3.37 -4.19 1.59
N ARG A 28 3.04 -4.15 0.31
CA ARG A 28 1.75 -3.69 -0.13
C ARG A 28 0.70 -4.80 0.02
N ASP A 29 -0.19 -4.62 1.00
CA ASP A 29 -1.52 -5.21 1.02
C ASP A 29 -2.45 -4.57 -0.05
N GLN A 30 -3.44 -5.32 -0.48
CA GLN A 30 -3.95 -5.33 -1.84
C GLN A 30 -5.17 -4.43 -2.05
N THR A 31 -5.08 -3.42 -2.91
CA THR A 31 -6.24 -2.54 -3.25
C THR A 31 -6.25 -1.86 -4.62
N ALA A 32 -5.21 -2.01 -5.44
CA ALA A 32 -5.32 -1.67 -6.86
C ALA A 32 -5.20 -2.96 -7.64
N GLN A 33 -6.36 -3.34 -8.17
CA GLN A 33 -6.61 -4.30 -9.21
C GLN A 33 -5.40 -4.40 -10.18
N GLY A 34 -5.04 -5.64 -10.49
CA GLY A 34 -3.73 -5.96 -11.07
C GLY A 34 -3.01 -7.03 -10.29
N HIS A 35 -3.73 -8.11 -9.92
CA HIS A 35 -3.24 -9.39 -9.41
C HIS A 35 -2.54 -9.23 -8.06
N GLY A 36 -3.15 -9.81 -7.03
CA GLY A 36 -3.06 -9.36 -5.64
C GLY A 36 -4.43 -8.85 -5.27
N GLU A 37 -5.37 -9.79 -5.18
CA GLU A 37 -6.79 -9.52 -5.15
C GLU A 37 -7.36 -9.77 -3.75
N SER A 38 -8.10 -8.80 -3.22
CA SER A 38 -9.22 -9.14 -2.35
C SER A 38 -10.34 -9.76 -3.19
N GLU A 39 -11.31 -10.44 -2.55
CA GLU A 39 -12.48 -10.99 -3.26
C GLU A 39 -13.23 -9.93 -4.10
N TRP A 40 -13.19 -8.67 -3.66
CA TRP A 40 -13.84 -7.55 -4.35
C TRP A 40 -13.03 -7.02 -5.52
N ASN A 41 -11.70 -7.10 -5.46
CA ASN A 41 -10.85 -6.74 -6.59
C ASN A 41 -11.06 -7.74 -7.74
N LEU A 42 -11.20 -9.04 -7.43
CA LEU A 42 -11.56 -10.08 -8.42
C LEU A 42 -12.90 -9.75 -9.11
N LYS A 43 -13.86 -9.23 -8.34
CA LYS A 43 -15.17 -8.78 -8.82
C LYS A 43 -15.15 -7.37 -9.47
N ASN A 44 -13.98 -6.77 -9.64
CA ASN A 44 -13.81 -5.42 -10.19
C ASN A 44 -14.57 -4.32 -9.42
N LEU A 45 -14.74 -4.47 -8.10
CA LEU A 45 -15.44 -3.50 -7.25
C LEU A 45 -14.46 -2.50 -6.62
N PHE A 46 -14.92 -1.28 -6.33
CA PHE A 46 -14.20 -0.37 -5.43
C PHE A 46 -14.33 -0.87 -3.98
N CYS A 47 -13.22 -1.33 -3.39
CA CYS A 47 -13.23 -1.92 -2.06
C CYS A 47 -13.12 -0.86 -0.93
N GLY A 48 -12.08 -0.03 -0.93
CA GLY A 48 -11.88 1.00 0.08
C GLY A 48 -11.83 0.43 1.50
N TRP A 49 -12.70 0.93 2.38
CA TRP A 49 -12.76 0.53 3.79
C TRP A 49 -13.66 -0.68 4.06
N VAL A 50 -14.24 -1.30 3.03
CA VAL A 50 -14.94 -2.57 3.22
C VAL A 50 -13.94 -3.65 3.62
N ASP A 51 -14.26 -4.36 4.70
CA ASP A 51 -13.36 -5.25 5.40
C ASP A 51 -13.43 -6.68 4.84
N VAL A 52 -12.91 -6.84 3.63
CA VAL A 52 -12.95 -8.08 2.85
C VAL A 52 -11.70 -8.94 3.04
N ASP A 53 -11.84 -10.23 2.74
CA ASP A 53 -10.76 -11.22 2.73
C ASP A 53 -9.85 -11.09 1.50
N LEU A 54 -8.61 -11.60 1.63
CA LEU A 54 -7.73 -11.91 0.51
C LEU A 54 -8.33 -13.04 -0.33
N SER A 55 -8.17 -12.95 -1.66
CA SER A 55 -8.38 -14.06 -2.57
C SER A 55 -7.27 -15.11 -2.45
N VAL A 56 -7.45 -16.25 -3.12
CA VAL A 56 -6.42 -17.31 -3.23
C VAL A 56 -5.10 -16.72 -3.75
N LYS A 57 -5.18 -15.98 -4.86
CA LYS A 57 -4.02 -15.29 -5.43
C LYS A 57 -3.41 -14.28 -4.48
N GLY A 58 -4.26 -13.56 -3.74
CA GLY A 58 -3.79 -12.59 -2.76
C GLY A 58 -2.91 -13.21 -1.69
N ARG A 59 -3.19 -14.46 -1.30
CA ARG A 59 -2.39 -15.24 -0.36
C ARG A 59 -1.08 -15.72 -1.00
N GLU A 60 -1.11 -16.19 -2.25
CA GLU A 60 0.10 -16.58 -2.99
C GLU A 60 1.11 -15.43 -3.07
N GLU A 61 0.65 -14.21 -3.34
CA GLU A 61 1.52 -13.04 -3.40
C GLU A 61 2.08 -12.61 -2.03
N ALA A 62 1.32 -12.84 -0.95
CA ALA A 62 1.83 -12.63 0.40
C ALA A 62 2.95 -13.65 0.73
N VAL A 63 2.82 -14.90 0.27
CA VAL A 63 3.88 -15.91 0.36
C VAL A 63 5.11 -15.45 -0.43
N THR A 64 4.96 -15.03 -1.69
CA THR A 64 6.07 -14.50 -2.51
C THR A 64 6.74 -13.30 -1.85
N SER A 65 5.95 -12.40 -1.25
CA SER A 65 6.47 -11.24 -0.51
C SER A 65 7.31 -11.66 0.69
N GLY A 66 6.82 -12.60 1.50
CA GLY A 66 7.54 -13.14 2.64
C GLY A 66 8.84 -13.86 2.24
N GLN A 67 8.80 -14.63 1.15
CA GLN A 67 9.97 -15.29 0.59
C GLN A 67 11.02 -14.29 0.10
N ALA A 68 10.61 -13.22 -0.57
CA ALA A 68 11.52 -12.16 -1.00
C ALA A 68 12.21 -11.45 0.17
N LEU A 69 11.45 -11.14 1.23
CA LEU A 69 11.99 -10.55 2.47
C LEU A 69 13.01 -11.50 3.14
N LYS A 70 12.67 -12.79 3.21
CA LYS A 70 13.55 -13.83 3.77
C LYS A 70 14.84 -14.00 2.96
N GLN A 71 14.73 -14.03 1.63
CA GLN A 71 15.88 -14.14 0.72
C GLN A 71 16.80 -12.92 0.80
N ALA A 72 16.23 -11.74 1.02
CA ALA A 72 16.98 -10.51 1.29
C ALA A 72 17.65 -10.48 2.68
N GLY A 73 17.42 -11.49 3.54
CA GLY A 73 18.03 -11.58 4.87
C GLY A 73 17.51 -10.54 5.87
N LEU A 74 16.37 -9.91 5.59
CA LEU A 74 15.81 -8.86 6.44
C LEU A 74 15.20 -9.44 7.71
N LYS A 75 15.43 -8.76 8.84
CA LYS A 75 14.82 -9.05 10.14
C LYS A 75 14.15 -7.80 10.67
N PHE A 76 12.98 -7.97 11.26
CA PHE A 76 12.19 -6.86 11.80
C PHE A 76 12.05 -6.95 13.31
N ASP A 77 11.89 -5.80 13.97
CA ASP A 77 11.64 -5.69 15.42
C ASP A 77 10.19 -5.28 15.71
N LEU A 78 9.52 -4.68 14.74
CA LEU A 78 8.18 -4.12 14.89
C LEU A 78 7.46 -4.08 13.55
N VAL A 79 6.16 -4.35 13.58
CA VAL A 79 5.32 -4.30 12.38
C VAL A 79 4.18 -3.30 12.56
N PHE A 80 3.91 -2.54 11.51
CA PHE A 80 2.74 -1.67 11.42
C PHE A 80 1.79 -2.15 10.33
N THR A 81 0.50 -2.12 10.60
CA THR A 81 -0.51 -2.47 9.60
C THR A 81 -1.79 -1.65 9.76
N SER A 82 -2.65 -1.73 8.75
CA SER A 82 -4.00 -1.15 8.79
C SER A 82 -4.94 -1.90 9.74
N LEU A 83 -6.21 -1.52 9.81
CA LEU A 83 -7.23 -2.30 10.54
C LEU A 83 -7.93 -3.36 9.65
N LEU A 84 -7.65 -3.36 8.35
CA LEU A 84 -8.38 -4.16 7.37
C LEU A 84 -7.86 -5.61 7.35
N LYS A 85 -8.80 -6.57 7.29
CA LYS A 85 -8.57 -8.01 7.42
C LYS A 85 -7.56 -8.52 6.39
N ARG A 86 -7.65 -8.07 5.15
CA ARG A 86 -6.68 -8.39 4.10
C ARG A 86 -5.23 -8.05 4.49
N ALA A 87 -5.00 -6.90 5.12
CA ALA A 87 -3.66 -6.51 5.58
C ALA A 87 -3.16 -7.40 6.69
N HIS A 88 -4.04 -7.78 7.61
CA HIS A 88 -3.72 -8.76 8.66
C HIS A 88 -3.39 -10.13 8.06
N GLN A 89 -4.16 -10.60 7.08
CA GLN A 89 -3.89 -11.88 6.43
C GLN A 89 -2.57 -11.88 5.65
N THR A 90 -2.25 -10.78 4.96
CA THR A 90 -0.94 -10.61 4.32
C THR A 90 0.17 -10.62 5.36
N LEU A 91 -0.02 -9.88 6.45
CA LEU A 91 0.94 -9.83 7.55
C LEU A 91 1.20 -11.23 8.14
N ASP A 92 0.14 -11.97 8.49
CA ASP A 92 0.26 -13.29 9.09
C ASP A 92 1.07 -14.24 8.20
N ILE A 93 0.79 -14.24 6.90
CA ILE A 93 1.52 -15.05 5.91
C ILE A 93 2.99 -14.60 5.81
N VAL A 94 3.23 -13.29 5.70
CA VAL A 94 4.59 -12.74 5.63
C VAL A 94 5.41 -13.12 6.87
N LEU A 95 4.83 -12.99 8.07
CA LEU A 95 5.50 -13.34 9.32
C LEU A 95 5.82 -14.83 9.42
N GLN A 96 4.96 -15.70 8.89
CA GLN A 96 5.23 -17.13 8.80
C GLN A 96 6.43 -17.41 7.88
N GLU A 97 6.46 -16.82 6.69
CA GLU A 97 7.54 -17.03 5.71
C GLU A 97 8.92 -16.59 6.24
N ILE A 98 8.98 -15.41 6.87
CA ILE A 98 10.22 -14.88 7.46
C ILE A 98 10.56 -15.52 8.82
N GLY A 99 9.65 -16.31 9.40
CA GLY A 99 9.85 -17.00 10.68
C GLY A 99 9.82 -16.07 11.90
N GLN A 100 9.06 -14.98 11.85
CA GLN A 100 8.96 -13.98 12.92
C GLN A 100 7.50 -13.76 13.38
N THR A 101 6.79 -14.84 13.73
CA THR A 101 5.35 -14.81 14.08
C THR A 101 5.02 -14.07 15.37
N ASP A 102 5.99 -13.90 16.26
CA ASP A 102 5.79 -13.29 17.58
C ASP A 102 6.14 -11.79 17.61
N LEU A 103 6.32 -11.16 16.45
CA LEU A 103 6.65 -9.73 16.40
C LEU A 103 5.52 -8.87 16.98
N PRO A 104 5.87 -7.80 17.71
CA PRO A 104 4.88 -6.82 18.11
C PRO A 104 4.24 -6.18 16.87
N VAL A 105 2.91 -6.07 16.87
CA VAL A 105 2.13 -5.49 15.77
C VAL A 105 1.35 -4.28 16.27
N VAL A 106 1.57 -3.14 15.62
CA VAL A 106 0.80 -1.91 15.83
C VAL A 106 -0.20 -1.75 14.68
N LYS A 107 -1.48 -1.64 15.01
CA LYS A 107 -2.57 -1.54 14.03
C LYS A 107 -3.18 -0.15 14.07
N SER A 108 -3.39 0.47 12.92
CA SER A 108 -3.94 1.83 12.86
C SER A 108 -4.79 2.08 11.62
N TRP A 109 -5.94 2.71 11.81
CA TRP A 109 -6.80 3.13 10.70
C TRP A 109 -6.10 4.17 9.80
N LYS A 110 -5.12 4.91 10.35
CA LYS A 110 -4.32 5.85 9.57
C LYS A 110 -3.53 5.16 8.45
N LEU A 111 -3.36 3.83 8.49
CA LEU A 111 -2.79 3.00 7.42
C LEU A 111 -3.84 2.30 6.55
N ASN A 112 -5.15 2.50 6.78
CA ASN A 112 -6.20 1.95 5.90
C ASN A 112 -6.07 2.49 4.47
N GLU A 113 -6.65 1.76 3.52
CA GLU A 113 -6.78 2.24 2.14
C GLU A 113 -7.53 3.58 2.07
N ARG A 114 -7.42 4.29 0.96
CA ARG A 114 -8.32 5.39 0.62
C ARG A 114 -9.81 5.00 0.77
N HIS A 115 -10.59 5.83 1.46
CA HIS A 115 -12.04 5.73 1.47
C HIS A 115 -12.62 6.19 0.13
N TYR A 116 -13.17 5.27 -0.66
CA TYR A 116 -13.71 5.57 -1.99
C TYR A 116 -15.10 6.22 -1.97
N GLY A 117 -15.65 6.50 -0.79
CA GLY A 117 -16.91 7.21 -0.64
C GLY A 117 -18.05 6.47 -1.37
N GLY A 118 -18.88 7.22 -2.08
CA GLY A 118 -20.02 6.70 -2.84
C GLY A 118 -19.66 5.79 -4.04
N LEU A 119 -18.37 5.60 -4.36
CA LEU A 119 -17.97 4.57 -5.32
C LEU A 119 -17.85 3.18 -4.70
N THR A 120 -17.76 3.09 -3.38
CA THR A 120 -17.54 1.82 -2.65
C THR A 120 -18.60 0.79 -3.01
N GLY A 121 -18.18 -0.41 -3.43
CA GLY A 121 -19.09 -1.48 -3.85
C GLY A 121 -19.57 -1.39 -5.30
N LEU A 122 -19.33 -0.29 -6.01
CA LEU A 122 -19.64 -0.18 -7.42
C LEU A 122 -18.59 -0.90 -8.26
N ASN A 123 -19.03 -1.61 -9.31
CA ASN A 123 -18.11 -2.15 -10.31
C ASN A 123 -17.47 -1.01 -11.09
N LYS A 124 -16.17 -1.09 -11.37
CA LYS A 124 -15.44 -0.01 -12.05
C LYS A 124 -15.89 0.18 -13.50
N ALA A 125 -16.32 -0.88 -14.17
CA ALA A 125 -16.89 -0.79 -15.52
C ALA A 125 -18.24 -0.06 -15.48
N ASP A 126 -19.10 -0.41 -14.51
CA ASP A 126 -20.39 0.28 -14.31
C ASP A 126 -20.19 1.74 -13.91
N ALA A 127 -19.20 2.03 -13.07
CA ALA A 127 -18.81 3.39 -12.73
C ALA A 127 -18.35 4.17 -13.96
N ALA A 128 -17.56 3.53 -14.84
CA ALA A 128 -17.11 4.14 -16.08
C ALA A 128 -18.25 4.38 -17.07
N ALA A 129 -19.22 3.47 -17.14
CA ALA A 129 -20.44 3.65 -17.93
C ALA A 129 -21.32 4.79 -17.38
N LYS A 130 -21.45 4.89 -16.06
CA LYS A 130 -22.29 5.90 -15.38
C LYS A 130 -21.67 7.30 -15.37
N TYR A 131 -20.39 7.41 -15.04
CA TYR A 131 -19.72 8.69 -14.79
C TYR A 131 -18.71 9.06 -15.87
N GLY A 132 -18.42 8.17 -16.81
CA GLY A 132 -17.42 8.35 -17.86
C GLY A 132 -16.01 7.91 -17.44
N ASN A 133 -15.28 7.30 -18.37
CA ASN A 133 -13.92 6.79 -18.16
C ASN A 133 -12.96 7.87 -17.61
N LYS A 134 -12.99 9.08 -18.20
CA LYS A 134 -12.13 10.19 -17.78
C LYS A 134 -12.35 10.56 -16.31
N GLN A 135 -13.61 10.65 -15.88
CA GLN A 135 -13.96 11.01 -14.51
C GLN A 135 -13.54 9.91 -13.52
N VAL A 136 -13.79 8.65 -13.85
CA VAL A 136 -13.35 7.52 -13.01
C VAL A 136 -11.83 7.46 -12.90
N GLN A 137 -11.11 7.74 -13.98
CA GLN A 137 -9.66 7.81 -13.97
C GLN A 137 -9.16 8.97 -13.08
N ILE A 138 -9.79 10.14 -13.15
CA ILE A 138 -9.51 11.27 -12.26
C ILE A 138 -9.69 10.83 -10.81
N TRP A 139 -10.84 10.25 -10.43
CA TRP A 139 -11.06 9.80 -9.06
C TRP A 139 -10.04 8.75 -8.61
N ARG A 140 -9.55 7.88 -9.49
CA ARG A 140 -8.56 6.85 -9.14
C ARG A 140 -7.14 7.40 -8.99
N ARG A 141 -6.76 8.36 -9.82
CA ARG A 141 -5.35 8.75 -9.99
C ARG A 141 -5.03 10.15 -9.50
N SER A 142 -5.97 11.09 -9.57
CA SER A 142 -5.77 12.48 -9.14
C SER A 142 -5.33 12.54 -7.68
N TYR A 143 -4.42 13.48 -7.41
CA TYR A 143 -3.92 13.73 -6.08
C TYR A 143 -4.99 14.32 -5.16
N ASN A 144 -5.68 15.38 -5.60
CA ASN A 144 -6.54 16.21 -4.77
C ASN A 144 -8.05 16.02 -5.02
N VAL A 145 -8.47 15.33 -6.09
CA VAL A 145 -9.90 15.15 -6.38
C VAL A 145 -10.45 13.90 -5.66
N PRO A 146 -11.35 14.05 -4.66
CA PRO A 146 -12.03 12.91 -4.04
C PRO A 146 -13.14 12.36 -4.98
N PRO A 147 -13.51 11.07 -4.83
CA PRO A 147 -14.76 10.56 -5.40
C PRO A 147 -15.99 11.19 -4.72
N PRO A 148 -17.21 10.87 -5.18
CA PRO A 148 -18.44 11.30 -4.50
C PRO A 148 -18.45 10.87 -3.03
N VAL A 149 -19.08 11.69 -2.19
CA VAL A 149 -19.30 11.39 -0.77
C VAL A 149 -20.16 10.14 -0.62
N MET A 150 -19.91 9.35 0.42
CA MET A 150 -20.81 8.25 0.79
C MET A 150 -22.01 8.82 1.55
N GLU A 151 -23.20 8.69 0.95
CA GLU A 151 -24.48 9.08 1.58
C GLU A 151 -24.86 8.12 2.72
N GLU A 152 -25.71 8.59 3.63
CA GLU A 152 -26.07 7.83 4.83
C GLU A 152 -26.85 6.53 4.52
N ASP A 153 -27.67 6.56 3.46
CA ASP A 153 -28.46 5.44 2.96
C ASP A 153 -27.67 4.50 2.04
N HIS A 154 -26.40 4.82 1.74
CA HIS A 154 -25.57 3.99 0.90
C HIS A 154 -25.41 2.58 1.51
N PRO A 155 -25.59 1.48 0.75
CA PRO A 155 -25.61 0.12 1.30
C PRO A 155 -24.37 -0.24 2.13
N MET A 156 -23.20 0.31 1.77
CA MET A 156 -21.94 0.06 2.47
C MET A 156 -21.68 1.02 3.65
N ASN A 157 -22.45 2.11 3.81
CA ASN A 157 -22.24 3.06 4.90
C ASN A 157 -22.40 2.36 6.26
N ASN A 158 -23.54 1.69 6.46
CA ASN A 158 -23.80 0.95 7.70
C ASN A 158 -22.81 -0.19 7.94
N VAL A 159 -22.31 -0.84 6.88
CA VAL A 159 -21.32 -1.92 6.99
C VAL A 159 -19.98 -1.40 7.49
N ILE A 160 -19.56 -0.23 7.00
CA ILE A 160 -18.27 0.38 7.37
C ILE A 160 -18.39 1.03 8.76
N VAL A 161 -19.37 1.92 8.97
CA VAL A 161 -19.49 2.70 10.22
C VAL A 161 -19.72 1.80 11.44
N ASN A 162 -20.47 0.71 11.30
CA ASN A 162 -20.74 -0.22 12.41
C ASN A 162 -19.69 -1.32 12.55
N ASN A 163 -18.61 -1.32 11.75
CA ASN A 163 -17.54 -2.29 11.91
C ASN A 163 -16.85 -2.06 13.28
N PRO A 164 -16.85 -3.05 14.21
CA PRO A 164 -16.28 -2.88 15.54
C PRO A 164 -14.81 -2.47 15.54
N LYS A 165 -14.06 -2.83 14.49
CA LYS A 165 -12.65 -2.44 14.34
C LYS A 165 -12.46 -0.92 14.24
N PHE A 166 -13.47 -0.20 13.76
CA PHE A 166 -13.41 1.26 13.60
C PHE A 166 -14.02 2.02 14.78
N SER A 167 -14.46 1.32 15.83
CA SER A 167 -15.05 1.95 17.04
C SER A 167 -14.09 2.91 17.77
N MET A 168 -12.77 2.73 17.58
CA MET A 168 -11.73 3.62 18.13
C MET A 168 -11.57 4.94 17.37
N ILE A 169 -12.17 5.07 16.18
CA ILE A 169 -12.07 6.28 15.35
C ILE A 169 -13.11 7.28 15.86
N ARG A 170 -12.66 8.46 16.27
CA ARG A 170 -13.58 9.54 16.65
C ARG A 170 -14.42 9.96 15.45
N LYS A 171 -15.67 10.37 15.70
CA LYS A 171 -16.61 10.73 14.64
C LYS A 171 -16.07 11.83 13.71
N GLU A 172 -15.29 12.76 14.25
CA GLU A 172 -14.71 13.88 13.51
C GLU A 172 -13.54 13.45 12.61
N ASP A 173 -12.85 12.37 12.98
CA ASP A 173 -11.73 11.82 12.21
C ASP A 173 -12.18 10.80 11.15
N PHE A 174 -13.43 10.33 11.22
CA PHE A 174 -13.97 9.29 10.34
C PHE A 174 -14.24 9.85 8.93
N PRO A 175 -13.48 9.45 7.90
CA PRO A 175 -13.66 10.02 6.57
C PRO A 175 -14.88 9.45 5.88
N LYS A 176 -15.75 10.32 5.35
CA LYS A 176 -16.83 9.90 4.42
C LYS A 176 -16.29 9.61 3.01
N VAL A 177 -15.18 10.24 2.65
CA VAL A 177 -14.48 10.07 1.37
C VAL A 177 -13.07 10.65 1.49
N GLU A 178 -12.15 10.18 0.65
CA GLU A 178 -10.78 10.67 0.63
C GLU A 178 -10.28 10.95 -0.79
N SER A 179 -9.43 11.97 -0.94
CA SER A 179 -8.47 12.10 -2.03
C SER A 179 -7.19 11.34 -1.70
N LEU A 180 -6.22 11.26 -2.64
CA LEU A 180 -4.89 10.77 -2.29
C LEU A 180 -4.22 11.72 -1.29
N GLU A 181 -4.40 13.04 -1.45
CA GLU A 181 -3.90 14.06 -0.54
C GLU A 181 -4.41 13.86 0.90
N THR A 182 -5.73 13.68 1.10
CA THR A 182 -6.28 13.50 2.46
C THR A 182 -5.84 12.17 3.07
N THR A 183 -5.73 11.11 2.25
CA THR A 183 -5.17 9.82 2.66
C THR A 183 -3.71 9.98 3.09
N GLN A 184 -2.91 10.68 2.29
CA GLN A 184 -1.50 10.95 2.57
C GLN A 184 -1.35 11.73 3.87
N ARG A 185 -2.17 12.75 4.12
CA ARG A 185 -2.09 13.57 5.34
C ARG A 185 -2.18 12.71 6.61
N ARG A 186 -3.14 11.79 6.69
CA ARG A 186 -3.25 10.89 7.86
C ARG A 186 -2.14 9.85 7.93
N VAL A 187 -1.68 9.34 6.79
CA VAL A 187 -0.56 8.38 6.72
C VAL A 187 0.74 9.03 7.18
N VAL A 188 1.02 10.26 6.72
CA VAL A 188 2.22 11.03 7.08
C VAL A 188 2.21 11.43 8.55
N ALA A 189 1.04 11.78 9.11
CA ALA A 189 0.90 12.01 10.53
C ALA A 189 1.28 10.75 11.33
N PHE A 190 0.73 9.58 10.96
CA PHE A 190 1.09 8.30 11.61
C PHE A 190 2.56 7.93 11.44
N TRP A 191 3.11 8.12 10.24
CA TRP A 191 4.52 7.92 9.95
C TRP A 191 5.40 8.73 10.90
N THR A 192 5.11 10.02 11.04
CA THR A 192 5.91 10.95 11.83
C THR A 192 5.76 10.72 13.33
N GLU A 193 4.56 10.44 13.80
CA GLU A 193 4.23 10.29 15.23
C GLU A 193 4.60 8.90 15.78
N GLU A 194 4.46 7.84 14.99
CA GLU A 194 4.54 6.46 15.49
C GLU A 194 5.68 5.65 14.88
N ILE A 195 5.95 5.81 13.57
CA ILE A 195 6.95 4.98 12.87
C ILE A 195 8.35 5.57 13.00
N VAL A 196 8.51 6.87 12.72
CA VAL A 196 9.80 7.59 12.79
C VAL A 196 10.51 7.44 14.14
N PRO A 197 9.83 7.56 15.30
CA PRO A 197 10.49 7.35 16.58
C PRO A 197 11.09 5.95 16.75
N GLN A 198 10.45 4.92 16.19
CA GLN A 198 10.94 3.54 16.25
C GLN A 198 12.18 3.34 15.37
N ILE A 199 12.17 3.93 14.17
CA ILE A 199 13.33 3.93 13.27
C ILE A 199 14.51 4.66 13.92
N LYS A 200 14.27 5.82 14.54
CA LYS A 200 15.29 6.57 15.29
C LYS A 200 15.80 5.80 16.51
N ALA A 201 14.96 4.95 17.11
CA ALA A 201 15.35 3.99 18.14
C ALA A 201 16.03 2.73 17.56
N ARG A 202 16.47 2.76 16.29
CA ARG A 202 17.21 1.69 15.59
C ARG A 202 16.44 0.39 15.40
N LYS A 203 15.12 0.43 15.49
CA LYS A 203 14.29 -0.73 15.13
C LYS A 203 14.18 -0.86 13.62
N GLN A 204 14.29 -2.10 13.15
CA GLN A 204 13.94 -2.49 11.78
C GLN A 204 12.43 -2.64 11.69
N VAL A 205 11.79 -1.85 10.83
CA VAL A 205 10.33 -1.75 10.78
C VAL A 205 9.79 -2.36 9.49
N LEU A 206 8.75 -3.18 9.63
CA LEU A 206 7.92 -3.64 8.51
C LEU A 206 6.59 -2.87 8.50
N VAL A 207 6.15 -2.42 7.33
CA VAL A 207 4.82 -1.80 7.14
C VAL A 207 4.01 -2.64 6.14
N VAL A 208 2.87 -3.18 6.57
CA VAL A 208 1.94 -3.93 5.71
C VAL A 208 0.67 -3.11 5.51
N ALA A 209 0.52 -2.45 4.36
CA ALA A 209 -0.56 -1.48 4.12
C ALA A 209 -1.00 -1.41 2.65
N HIS A 210 -1.95 -0.54 2.32
CA HIS A 210 -2.65 -0.56 1.03
C HIS A 210 -1.95 0.26 -0.04
N GLY A 211 -2.41 0.12 -1.29
CA GLY A 211 -1.83 0.83 -2.42
C GLY A 211 -1.87 2.34 -2.32
N THR A 212 -3.01 2.93 -1.98
CA THR A 212 -3.11 4.40 -1.95
C THR A 212 -2.40 4.96 -0.72
N SER A 213 -2.47 4.27 0.42
CA SER A 213 -1.73 4.65 1.63
C SER A 213 -0.21 4.61 1.40
N LEU A 214 0.32 3.53 0.83
CA LEU A 214 1.76 3.42 0.56
C LEU A 214 2.21 4.39 -0.53
N ARG A 215 1.39 4.62 -1.56
CA ARG A 215 1.69 5.62 -2.59
C ARG A 215 1.78 7.04 -2.02
N GLY A 216 0.89 7.40 -1.09
CA GLY A 216 0.96 8.67 -0.36
C GLY A 216 2.23 8.79 0.50
N LEU A 217 2.64 7.70 1.15
CA LEU A 217 3.89 7.67 1.92
C LEU A 217 5.12 7.82 1.01
N VAL A 218 5.19 7.08 -0.09
CA VAL A 218 6.27 7.20 -1.10
C VAL A 218 6.35 8.62 -1.63
N LYS A 219 5.20 9.26 -1.94
CA LYS A 219 5.17 10.66 -2.38
C LYS A 219 5.84 11.58 -1.38
N TYR A 220 5.50 11.43 -0.10
CA TYR A 220 6.05 12.23 0.98
C TYR A 220 7.56 12.02 1.18
N LEU A 221 8.00 10.76 1.16
CA LEU A 221 9.40 10.41 1.38
C LEU A 221 10.30 10.90 0.25
N GLU A 222 9.90 10.66 -0.99
CA GLU A 222 10.69 11.02 -2.18
C GLU A 222 10.48 12.46 -2.65
N GLY A 223 9.48 13.17 -2.11
CA GLY A 223 9.20 14.54 -2.49
C GLY A 223 8.73 14.71 -3.93
N ILE A 224 8.16 13.66 -4.54
CA ILE A 224 7.66 13.72 -5.92
C ILE A 224 6.42 14.61 -6.03
N SER A 225 6.24 15.21 -7.20
CA SER A 225 5.15 16.11 -7.51
C SER A 225 3.79 15.43 -7.53
N ASP A 226 2.73 16.25 -7.53
CA ASP A 226 1.36 15.77 -7.66
C ASP A 226 1.11 15.10 -9.01
N GLU A 227 1.86 15.47 -10.06
CA GLU A 227 1.77 14.86 -11.39
C GLU A 227 2.46 13.50 -11.44
N GLU A 228 3.67 13.39 -10.88
CA GLU A 228 4.45 12.15 -10.86
C GLU A 228 3.73 11.06 -10.06
N VAL A 229 3.14 11.39 -8.91
CA VAL A 229 2.44 10.40 -8.07
C VAL A 229 1.18 9.83 -8.75
N MET A 230 0.58 10.52 -9.72
CA MET A 230 -0.55 9.97 -10.48
C MET A 230 -0.12 8.78 -11.32
N ASN A 231 1.12 8.81 -11.82
CA ASN A 231 1.71 7.78 -12.68
C ASN A 231 2.46 6.70 -11.88
N LEU A 232 2.73 6.95 -10.60
CA LEU A 232 3.33 5.95 -9.71
C LEU A 232 2.40 4.74 -9.51
N ASN A 233 2.89 3.58 -9.92
CA ASN A 233 2.25 2.28 -9.73
C ASN A 233 3.16 1.42 -8.86
N LEU A 234 2.75 1.21 -7.61
CA LEU A 234 3.44 0.24 -6.75
C LEU A 234 3.03 -1.17 -7.18
N PRO A 235 3.95 -2.11 -7.46
CA PRO A 235 3.60 -3.49 -7.71
C PRO A 235 2.93 -4.12 -6.48
N THR A 236 2.15 -5.16 -6.73
CA THR A 236 1.57 -6.05 -5.73
C THR A 236 2.47 -7.28 -5.57
N GLY A 237 2.51 -7.85 -4.37
CA GLY A 237 3.31 -9.05 -4.10
C GLY A 237 4.83 -8.86 -4.15
N ILE A 238 5.31 -7.63 -4.36
CA ILE A 238 6.73 -7.28 -4.41
C ILE A 238 6.99 -6.27 -3.28
N PRO A 239 7.68 -6.69 -2.20
CA PRO A 239 8.11 -5.77 -1.15
C PRO A 239 9.08 -4.72 -1.69
N PHE A 240 9.14 -3.59 -1.03
CA PHE A 240 10.16 -2.59 -1.28
C PHE A 240 10.78 -2.07 0.02
N VAL A 241 12.00 -1.53 -0.09
CA VAL A 241 12.81 -1.10 1.04
C VAL A 241 13.27 0.35 0.84
N TYR A 242 13.33 1.08 1.95
CA TYR A 242 14.01 2.35 2.06
C TYR A 242 15.13 2.29 3.10
N ASP A 243 16.31 2.74 2.69
CA ASP A 243 17.35 3.21 3.60
C ASP A 243 17.14 4.71 3.82
N LEU A 244 17.00 5.13 5.08
CA LEU A 244 16.71 6.50 5.46
C LEU A 244 17.89 7.15 6.20
N ASP A 245 18.16 8.41 5.92
CA ASP A 245 19.13 9.23 6.64
C ASP A 245 18.60 9.69 8.01
N GLU A 246 19.40 10.46 8.76
CA GLU A 246 19.04 10.98 10.09
C GLU A 246 17.80 11.90 10.09
N ASN A 247 17.48 12.49 8.94
CA ASN A 247 16.33 13.36 8.70
C ASN A 247 15.12 12.59 8.16
N MET A 248 15.19 11.26 8.13
CA MET A 248 14.18 10.35 7.58
C MET A 248 13.92 10.57 6.09
N LYS A 249 14.95 11.01 5.35
CA LYS A 249 14.92 11.10 3.89
C LYS A 249 15.54 9.86 3.25
N PRO A 250 14.98 9.33 2.16
CA PRO A 250 15.58 8.23 1.43
C PRO A 250 17.00 8.55 0.95
N ILE A 251 17.96 7.69 1.30
CA ILE A 251 19.34 7.76 0.80
C ILE A 251 19.39 7.35 -0.68
N LYS A 252 18.51 6.41 -1.05
CA LYS A 252 18.30 5.93 -2.41
C LYS A 252 16.81 5.95 -2.72
N THR A 253 16.47 5.99 -4.00
CA THR A 253 15.10 5.76 -4.46
C THR A 253 14.60 4.38 -4.03
N LEU A 254 13.28 4.23 -3.95
CA LEU A 254 12.61 2.98 -3.60
C LEU A 254 13.23 1.75 -4.30
N GLN A 255 13.55 0.72 -3.51
CA GLN A 255 14.18 -0.50 -4.00
C GLN A 255 13.23 -1.69 -3.87
N TYR A 256 12.89 -2.33 -4.98
CA TYR A 256 12.04 -3.52 -4.98
C TYR A 256 12.84 -4.79 -4.71
N LEU A 257 12.28 -5.72 -3.93
CA LEU A 257 12.88 -7.03 -3.64
C LEU A 257 12.50 -8.07 -4.70
N ALA A 258 12.83 -7.80 -5.95
CA ALA A 258 12.65 -8.70 -7.09
C ALA A 258 13.57 -8.29 -8.25
N ASP A 259 13.75 -9.15 -9.24
CA ASP A 259 14.46 -8.79 -10.47
C ASP A 259 13.67 -7.74 -11.28
N GLU A 260 14.39 -6.97 -12.10
CA GLU A 260 13.83 -5.85 -12.86
C GLU A 260 12.69 -6.29 -13.80
N GLU A 261 12.82 -7.47 -14.44
CA GLU A 261 11.79 -7.98 -15.35
C GLU A 261 10.49 -8.28 -14.60
N THR A 262 10.57 -8.92 -13.43
CA THR A 262 9.43 -9.19 -12.55
C THR A 262 8.77 -7.90 -12.08
N VAL A 263 9.57 -6.90 -11.68
CA VAL A 263 9.07 -5.58 -11.25
C VAL A 263 8.34 -4.88 -12.40
N LEU A 264 8.96 -4.77 -13.58
CA LEU A 264 8.37 -4.09 -14.74
C LEU A 264 7.06 -4.75 -15.19
N LYS A 265 7.02 -6.09 -15.22
CA LYS A 265 5.78 -6.84 -15.52
C LYS A 265 4.67 -6.54 -14.50
N SER A 266 5.00 -6.49 -13.21
CA SER A 266 4.03 -6.20 -12.16
C SER A 266 3.52 -4.75 -12.22
N ILE A 267 4.41 -3.77 -12.47
CA ILE A 267 4.06 -2.35 -12.65
C ILE A 267 3.14 -2.15 -13.87
N ALA A 268 3.51 -2.70 -15.02
CA ALA A 268 2.73 -2.60 -16.26
C ALA A 268 1.32 -3.17 -16.09
N LYS A 269 1.22 -4.27 -15.33
CA LYS A 269 -0.04 -4.90 -14.97
C LYS A 269 -0.90 -4.02 -14.05
N VAL A 270 -0.34 -3.35 -13.05
CA VAL A 270 -1.11 -2.40 -12.20
C VAL A 270 -1.58 -1.19 -13.03
N ALA A 271 -0.79 -0.76 -14.02
CA ALA A 271 -1.14 0.34 -14.91
C ALA A 271 -2.30 0.01 -15.88
N SER A 272 -2.31 -1.20 -16.46
CA SER A 272 -3.34 -1.61 -17.45
C SER A 272 -4.76 -1.66 -16.88
N VAL A 273 -4.87 -1.69 -15.56
CA VAL A 273 -6.13 -1.92 -14.83
C VAL A 273 -6.99 -0.65 -14.69
N GLY A 274 -6.70 0.40 -15.46
CA GLY A 274 -7.61 1.50 -15.76
C GLY A 274 -7.81 1.77 -17.25
N GLY A 275 -7.15 1.02 -18.12
CA GLY A 275 -7.41 1.02 -19.55
C GLY A 275 -8.50 0.01 -19.84
N THR A 276 -9.52 0.42 -20.60
CA THR A 276 -10.44 -0.53 -21.23
C THR A 276 -9.64 -1.57 -21.99
N THR A 277 -9.68 -2.83 -21.57
CA THR A 277 -9.46 -3.94 -22.49
C THR A 277 -10.56 -3.80 -23.55
N LYS A 278 -10.20 -3.34 -24.75
CA LYS A 278 -11.07 -3.56 -25.91
C LYS A 278 -11.20 -5.08 -26.05
N HIS A 279 -12.32 -5.63 -25.59
CA HIS A 279 -12.77 -6.89 -26.15
C HIS A 279 -13.18 -6.58 -27.59
N MET A 280 -12.24 -6.73 -28.52
CA MET A 280 -12.59 -6.93 -29.91
C MET A 280 -12.95 -8.41 -30.01
N TYR A 281 -14.24 -8.69 -30.23
CA TYR A 281 -14.67 -9.97 -30.79
C TYR A 281 -14.08 -10.15 -32.18
#